data_AF-A0A3M1C3R4-F1
#
_entry.id   AF-A0A3M1C3R4-F1
#
_cell.length_a   1.000
_cell.length_b   1.000
_cell.length_c   1.000
_cell.angle_alpha   90.00
_cell.angle_beta   90.00
_cell.angle_gamma   90.00
#
_symmetry.space_group_name_H-M   'P 1'
#
loop_
_entity.id
_entity.type
_entity.pdbx_description
1 polymer ?
#
loop_
_entity_poly.entity_id
_entity_poly.type
_entity_poly.pdbx_seq_one_letter_code
_entity_poly.pdbx_strand_id
1 'polypeptide(L)'
;MRKIIICLGLFFCSPAWALWEVDCLGGDCLTYGWQIKNPQTGQNSKVYCINQDCETYGWYEASKLTSGTRSECIGSGCFVDGWHIFETASGRLLQTVTCNKGPSLQGDCLIWGWKLTGFGFAPVQITCTENDCRGKGWTYNDPRKGRQTVVCKPGGCFIEGWIQY
;
A
#
# COMPACT_ATOMS: atom_id res chain seq x y z
N MET A 1 52.79 26.38 6.65
CA MET A 1 51.34 26.60 6.46
C MET A 1 50.69 25.28 6.08
N ARG A 2 49.65 24.90 6.83
CA ARG A 2 48.89 23.65 6.73
C ARG A 2 48.08 23.58 5.43
N LYS A 3 47.98 22.39 4.84
CA LYS A 3 46.75 21.94 4.18
C LYS A 3 46.49 20.48 4.58
N ILE A 4 45.77 20.34 5.69
CA ILE A 4 45.12 19.09 6.06
C ILE A 4 43.86 19.03 5.19
N ILE A 5 43.84 18.14 4.21
CA ILE A 5 42.61 17.80 3.49
C ILE A 5 41.88 16.81 4.40
N ILE A 6 40.89 17.32 5.13
CA ILE A 6 39.94 16.50 5.88
C ILE A 6 38.97 15.95 4.83
N CYS A 7 39.13 14.67 4.46
CA CYS A 7 38.05 13.90 3.85
C CYS A 7 36.93 13.78 4.87
N LEU A 8 35.97 14.72 4.84
CA LEU A 8 34.70 14.58 5.53
C LEU A 8 34.02 13.30 5.02
N GLY A 9 33.59 12.47 5.96
CA GLY A 9 33.12 11.12 5.72
C GLY A 9 32.04 11.05 4.64
N LEU A 10 32.34 10.28 3.61
CA LEU A 10 31.34 9.61 2.79
C LEU A 10 30.55 8.69 3.71
N PHE A 11 29.46 9.21 4.27
CA PHE A 11 28.32 8.38 4.66
C PHE A 11 27.92 7.65 3.38
N PHE A 12 28.32 6.38 3.27
CA PHE A 12 27.69 5.43 2.37
C PHE A 12 26.24 5.30 2.85
N CYS A 13 25.39 6.20 2.36
CA CYS A 13 23.96 5.99 2.37
C CYS A 13 23.73 4.86 1.37
N SER A 14 23.76 3.61 1.86
CA SER A 14 23.30 2.48 1.07
C SER A 14 21.92 2.87 0.55
N PRO A 15 21.69 2.93 -0.77
CA PRO A 15 20.34 3.20 -1.26
C PRO A 15 19.45 2.10 -0.68
N ALA A 16 18.40 2.49 0.05
CA ALA A 16 17.35 1.55 0.39
C ALA A 16 16.69 1.18 -0.95
N TRP A 17 16.86 -0.05 -1.40
CA TRP A 17 16.29 -0.49 -2.68
C TRP A 17 14.79 -0.67 -2.49
N ALA A 18 13.99 -0.08 -3.40
CA ALA A 18 12.56 -0.30 -3.42
C ALA A 18 12.26 -1.80 -3.58
N LEU A 19 11.38 -2.32 -2.72
CA LEU A 19 10.82 -3.67 -2.83
C LEU A 19 9.71 -3.69 -3.89
N TRP A 20 8.87 -2.66 -3.89
CA TRP A 20 7.77 -2.49 -4.83
C TRP A 20 7.61 -1.03 -5.23
N GLU A 21 7.31 -0.82 -6.50
CA GLU A 21 6.91 0.47 -7.05
C GLU A 21 5.50 0.35 -7.61
N VAL A 22 4.65 1.31 -7.26
CA VAL A 22 3.28 1.40 -7.74
C VAL A 22 3.10 2.65 -8.56
N ASP A 23 2.50 2.52 -9.74
CA ASP A 23 2.13 3.61 -10.64
C ASP A 23 0.62 3.62 -10.83
N CYS A 24 -0.03 4.78 -10.69
CA CYS A 24 -1.45 4.92 -11.01
C CYS A 24 -1.68 4.87 -12.51
N LEU A 25 -2.70 4.13 -12.94
CA LEU A 25 -3.13 4.15 -14.33
C LEU A 25 -3.97 5.42 -14.55
N GLY A 26 -3.82 6.06 -15.71
CA GLY A 26 -4.64 7.24 -16.07
C GLY A 26 -4.52 8.45 -15.12
N GLY A 27 -3.50 8.50 -14.26
CA GLY A 27 -3.30 9.58 -13.27
C GLY A 27 -4.23 9.51 -12.05
N ASP A 28 -4.96 8.41 -11.88
CA ASP A 28 -5.83 8.20 -10.72
C ASP A 28 -5.97 6.70 -10.41
N CYS A 29 -5.33 6.27 -9.33
CA CYS A 29 -5.35 4.89 -8.89
C CYS A 29 -6.75 4.40 -8.52
N LEU A 30 -7.60 5.29 -7.99
CA LEU A 30 -8.89 4.93 -7.42
C LEU A 30 -10.01 4.94 -8.47
N THR A 31 -9.77 5.55 -9.62
CA THR A 31 -10.66 5.47 -10.78
C THR A 31 -10.22 4.38 -11.76
N TYR A 32 -8.93 4.32 -12.11
CA TYR A 32 -8.44 3.47 -13.20
C TYR A 32 -7.61 2.26 -12.75
N GLY A 33 -7.30 2.16 -11.45
CA GLY A 33 -6.43 1.13 -10.91
C GLY A 33 -4.94 1.47 -11.01
N TRP A 34 -4.08 0.51 -10.72
CA TRP A 34 -2.63 0.74 -10.62
C TRP A 34 -1.82 -0.45 -11.11
N GLN A 35 -0.56 -0.20 -11.44
CA GLN A 35 0.41 -1.24 -11.76
C GLN A 35 1.42 -1.36 -10.62
N ILE A 36 1.72 -2.60 -10.22
CA ILE A 36 2.73 -2.92 -9.21
C ILE A 36 3.93 -3.54 -9.92
N LYS A 37 5.13 -3.08 -9.60
CA LYS A 37 6.40 -3.57 -10.16
C LYS A 37 7.37 -3.90 -9.04
N ASN A 38 8.06 -5.03 -9.16
CA ASN A 38 9.25 -5.29 -8.37
C ASN A 38 10.48 -4.93 -9.23
N PRO A 39 11.21 -3.86 -8.91
CA PRO A 39 12.35 -3.43 -9.73
C PRO A 39 13.53 -4.42 -9.66
N GLN A 40 13.58 -5.28 -8.64
CA GLN A 40 14.67 -6.24 -8.43
C GLN A 40 14.46 -7.53 -9.22
N THR A 41 13.21 -7.99 -9.33
CA THR A 41 12.86 -9.28 -9.98
C THR A 41 12.20 -9.11 -11.34
N GLY A 42 11.78 -7.89 -11.70
CA GLY A 42 11.00 -7.61 -12.91
C GLY A 42 9.55 -8.10 -12.85
N GLN A 43 9.11 -8.65 -11.71
CA GLN A 43 7.72 -9.08 -11.52
C GLN A 43 6.77 -7.89 -11.64
N ASN A 44 5.60 -8.13 -12.23
CA ASN A 44 4.53 -7.15 -12.33
C ASN A 44 3.16 -7.76 -12.07
N SER A 45 2.28 -6.95 -11.48
CA SER A 45 0.84 -7.19 -11.39
C SER A 45 0.09 -5.90 -11.73
N LYS A 46 -1.19 -6.04 -12.05
CA LYS A 46 -2.08 -4.91 -12.31
C LYS A 46 -3.32 -5.04 -11.46
N VAL A 47 -3.77 -3.91 -10.94
CA VAL A 47 -5.03 -3.76 -10.22
C VAL A 47 -5.99 -2.94 -11.06
N TYR A 48 -7.25 -3.36 -11.09
CA TYR A 48 -8.33 -2.72 -11.85
C TYR A 48 -9.50 -2.42 -10.93
N CYS A 49 -10.02 -1.20 -11.00
CA CYS A 49 -11.19 -0.81 -10.23
C CYS A 49 -12.46 -1.45 -10.78
N ILE A 50 -13.32 -1.90 -9.88
CA ILE A 50 -14.66 -2.39 -10.22
C ILE A 50 -15.51 -1.17 -10.55
N ASN A 51 -16.20 -1.19 -11.70
CA ASN A 51 -17.01 -0.07 -12.18
C ASN A 51 -16.28 1.29 -12.24
N GLN A 52 -14.95 1.28 -12.46
CA GLN A 52 -14.11 2.49 -12.44
C GLN A 52 -14.15 3.27 -11.11
N ASP A 53 -14.43 2.59 -10.00
CA ASP A 53 -14.45 3.20 -8.67
C ASP A 53 -14.03 2.17 -7.61
N CYS A 54 -12.74 2.23 -7.27
CA CYS A 54 -12.13 1.39 -6.25
C CYS A 54 -12.56 1.77 -4.83
N GLU A 55 -12.93 3.02 -4.56
CA GLU A 55 -13.31 3.47 -3.21
C GLU A 55 -14.67 2.92 -2.81
N THR A 56 -15.58 2.78 -3.78
CA THR A 56 -16.96 2.32 -3.54
C THR A 56 -17.13 0.83 -3.80
N TYR A 57 -16.57 0.30 -4.90
CA TYR A 57 -16.85 -1.08 -5.33
C TYR A 57 -15.68 -2.05 -5.12
N GLY A 58 -14.47 -1.55 -4.87
CA GLY A 58 -13.28 -2.37 -4.70
C GLY A 58 -12.56 -2.65 -6.03
N TRP A 59 -11.73 -3.68 -6.06
CA TRP A 59 -10.79 -3.91 -7.17
C TRP A 59 -10.41 -5.37 -7.39
N TYR A 60 -9.90 -5.66 -8.58
CA TYR A 60 -9.30 -6.94 -8.93
C TYR A 60 -7.80 -6.80 -9.13
N GLU A 61 -7.00 -7.67 -8.51
CA GLU A 61 -5.59 -7.82 -8.84
C GLU A 61 -5.37 -9.00 -9.77
N ALA A 62 -4.84 -8.72 -10.96
CA ALA A 62 -4.35 -9.71 -11.89
C ALA A 62 -2.83 -9.86 -11.73
N SER A 63 -2.40 -11.03 -11.30
CA SER A 63 -0.99 -11.44 -11.29
C SER A 63 -0.82 -12.66 -12.20
N LYS A 64 0.29 -12.72 -12.94
CA LYS A 64 0.62 -13.90 -13.75
C LYS A 64 1.00 -15.12 -12.90
N LEU A 65 1.29 -14.91 -11.61
CA LEU A 65 1.85 -15.94 -10.72
C LEU A 65 0.82 -16.55 -9.77
N THR A 66 -0.37 -15.95 -9.64
CA THR A 66 -1.40 -16.38 -8.70
C THR A 66 -2.76 -16.43 -9.36
N SER A 67 -3.73 -17.04 -8.67
CA SER A 67 -5.17 -17.07 -9.04
C SER A 67 -5.83 -15.68 -9.06
N GLY A 68 -5.07 -14.60 -8.80
CA GLY A 68 -5.58 -13.25 -8.62
C GLY A 68 -6.32 -13.08 -7.31
N THR A 69 -6.56 -11.82 -6.94
CA THR A 69 -7.39 -11.48 -5.79
C THR A 69 -8.46 -10.48 -6.18
N ARG A 70 -9.54 -10.45 -5.40
CA ARG A 70 -10.62 -9.47 -5.51
C ARG A 70 -10.79 -8.83 -4.14
N SER A 71 -10.84 -7.51 -4.11
CA SER A 71 -11.18 -6.74 -2.92
C SER A 71 -12.58 -6.17 -3.04
N GLU A 72 -13.34 -6.23 -1.95
CA GLU A 72 -14.73 -5.75 -1.89
C GLU A 72 -14.90 -4.86 -0.68
N CYS A 73 -15.41 -3.65 -0.92
CA CYS A 73 -15.63 -2.67 0.14
C CYS A 73 -16.70 -3.15 1.14
N ILE A 74 -16.49 -2.83 2.40
CA ILE A 74 -17.45 -3.03 3.48
C ILE A 74 -18.26 -1.74 3.62
N GLY A 75 -19.56 -1.86 3.86
CA GLY A 75 -20.42 -0.74 4.26
C GLY A 75 -20.42 0.42 3.25
N SER A 76 -19.97 1.58 3.70
CA SER A 76 -20.06 2.85 2.99
C SER A 76 -18.87 3.15 2.07
N GLY A 77 -17.86 2.28 2.06
CA GLY A 77 -16.69 2.42 1.19
C GLY A 77 -15.43 1.77 1.78
N CYS A 78 -14.51 1.39 0.91
CA CYS A 78 -13.29 0.66 1.26
C CYS A 78 -12.45 1.42 2.30
N PHE A 79 -12.29 2.72 2.12
CA PHE A 79 -11.45 3.53 3.01
C PHE A 79 -12.20 4.12 4.22
N VAL A 80 -13.50 3.83 4.35
CA VAL A 80 -14.33 4.25 5.49
C VAL A 80 -14.47 3.09 6.48
N ASP A 81 -14.96 1.94 6.01
CA ASP A 81 -15.26 0.79 6.87
C ASP A 81 -14.27 -0.37 6.70
N GLY A 82 -13.50 -0.38 5.61
CA GLY A 82 -12.56 -1.44 5.26
C GLY A 82 -13.02 -2.27 4.07
N TRP A 83 -12.33 -3.38 3.82
CA TRP A 83 -12.63 -4.28 2.70
C TRP A 83 -12.27 -5.73 3.03
N HIS A 84 -12.91 -6.65 2.32
CA HIS A 84 -12.52 -8.05 2.30
C HIS A 84 -11.64 -8.33 1.08
N ILE A 85 -10.68 -9.25 1.22
CA ILE A 85 -9.84 -9.73 0.14
C ILE A 85 -10.15 -11.21 -0.07
N PHE A 86 -10.56 -11.56 -1.28
CA PHE A 86 -10.93 -12.91 -1.70
C PHE A 86 -9.96 -13.44 -2.75
N GLU A 87 -9.80 -14.76 -2.78
CA GLU A 87 -9.20 -15.46 -3.91
C GLU A 87 -10.22 -15.53 -5.05
N THR A 88 -9.86 -15.01 -6.22
CA THR A 88 -10.81 -14.87 -7.34
C THR A 88 -11.35 -16.22 -7.83
N ALA A 89 -10.50 -17.25 -7.90
CA ALA A 89 -10.87 -18.54 -8.46
C ALA A 89 -11.86 -19.34 -7.59
N SER A 90 -11.69 -19.28 -6.27
CA SER A 90 -12.47 -20.09 -5.32
C SER A 90 -13.56 -19.30 -4.59
N GLY A 91 -13.48 -17.96 -4.62
CA GLY A 91 -14.30 -17.08 -3.79
C GLY A 91 -13.95 -17.14 -2.30
N ARG A 92 -12.86 -17.80 -1.93
CA ARG A 92 -12.46 -17.97 -0.53
C ARG A 92 -11.97 -16.64 0.04
N LEU A 93 -12.51 -16.26 1.19
CA LEU A 93 -12.01 -15.12 1.97
C LEU A 93 -10.57 -15.38 2.43
N LEU A 94 -9.66 -14.49 2.06
CA LEU A 94 -8.25 -14.53 2.44
C LEU A 94 -8.02 -13.69 3.70
N GLN A 95 -8.48 -12.44 3.63
CA GLN A 95 -8.16 -11.41 4.61
C GLN A 95 -9.32 -10.42 4.75
N THR A 96 -9.39 -9.80 5.92
CA THR A 96 -10.26 -8.67 6.22
C THR A 96 -9.39 -7.49 6.62
N VAL A 97 -9.67 -6.36 5.98
CA VAL A 97 -9.09 -5.07 6.29
C VAL A 97 -10.14 -4.24 7.02
N THR A 98 -9.74 -3.63 8.13
CA THR A 98 -10.63 -2.78 8.93
C THR A 98 -9.94 -1.45 9.18
N CYS A 99 -10.63 -0.35 8.90
CA CYS A 99 -10.10 0.98 9.16
C CYS A 99 -9.93 1.22 10.65
N ASN A 100 -8.81 1.83 11.02
CA ASN A 100 -8.62 2.30 12.38
C ASN A 100 -9.59 3.46 12.65
N LYS A 101 -10.03 3.56 13.89
CA LYS A 101 -10.95 4.60 14.32
C LYS A 101 -10.18 5.75 14.95
N GLY A 102 -10.57 6.97 14.59
CA GLY A 102 -10.08 8.18 15.22
C GLY A 102 -10.74 8.47 16.57
N PRO A 103 -10.43 9.63 17.19
CA PRO A 103 -11.01 10.05 18.47
C PRO A 103 -12.55 10.15 18.46
N SER A 104 -13.15 10.46 17.31
CA SER A 104 -14.61 10.54 17.13
C SER A 104 -15.28 9.17 16.92
N LEU A 105 -14.52 8.06 17.00
CA LEU A 105 -14.95 6.69 16.68
C LEU A 105 -15.34 6.46 15.21
N GLN A 106 -15.22 7.48 14.36
CA GLN A 106 -15.37 7.34 12.92
C GLN A 106 -14.12 6.67 12.33
N GLY A 107 -14.33 5.66 11.48
CA GLY A 107 -13.27 4.97 10.74
C GLY A 107 -12.84 5.79 9.52
N ASP A 108 -11.53 5.95 9.35
CA ASP A 108 -10.95 6.47 8.11
C ASP A 108 -9.57 5.85 7.94
N CYS A 109 -9.47 4.91 7.00
CA CYS A 109 -8.23 4.19 6.71
C CYS A 109 -7.12 5.14 6.25
N LEU A 110 -7.46 6.23 5.59
CA LEU A 110 -6.50 7.12 4.95
C LEU A 110 -5.99 8.23 5.87
N ILE A 111 -6.61 8.37 7.04
CA ILE A 111 -6.12 9.24 8.13
C ILE A 111 -5.47 8.40 9.22
N TRP A 112 -6.15 7.34 9.69
CA TRP A 112 -5.74 6.60 10.89
C TRP A 112 -5.01 5.29 10.58
N GLY A 113 -4.95 4.88 9.32
CA GLY A 113 -4.43 3.59 8.91
C GLY A 113 -5.46 2.47 9.05
N TRP A 114 -5.02 1.24 8.88
CA TRP A 114 -5.90 0.06 8.90
C TRP A 114 -5.23 -1.14 9.53
N LYS A 115 -6.04 -2.14 9.88
CA LYS A 115 -5.59 -3.43 10.38
C LYS A 115 -5.93 -4.52 9.39
N LEU A 116 -4.95 -5.35 9.06
CA LEU A 116 -5.11 -6.55 8.26
C LEU A 116 -5.24 -7.77 9.17
N THR A 117 -6.27 -8.58 8.97
CA THR A 117 -6.49 -9.86 9.66
C THR A 117 -6.76 -10.96 8.65
N GLY A 118 -6.30 -12.18 8.90
CA GLY A 118 -6.51 -13.30 7.97
C GLY A 118 -6.10 -14.63 8.56
N PHE A 119 -6.46 -15.72 7.88
CA PHE A 119 -6.17 -17.07 8.34
C PHE A 119 -4.66 -17.35 8.35
N GLY A 120 -4.13 -17.75 9.51
CA GLY A 120 -2.76 -18.26 9.64
C GLY A 120 -1.66 -17.20 9.77
N PHE A 121 -2.00 -15.91 9.91
CA PHE A 121 -1.03 -14.83 10.09
C PHE A 121 -1.39 -13.97 11.30
N ALA A 122 -0.37 -13.46 11.99
CA ALA A 122 -0.56 -12.45 13.01
C ALA A 122 -1.17 -11.18 12.37
N PRO A 123 -2.09 -10.48 13.05
CA PRO A 123 -2.62 -9.23 12.54
C PRO A 123 -1.51 -8.22 12.23
N VAL A 124 -1.63 -7.55 11.09
CA VAL A 124 -0.68 -6.50 10.69
C VAL A 124 -1.35 -5.15 10.88
N GLN A 125 -0.69 -4.27 11.63
CA GLN A 125 -1.16 -2.90 11.86
C GLN A 125 -0.45 -1.96 10.89
N ILE A 126 -1.25 -1.25 10.09
CA ILE A 126 -0.79 -0.20 9.20
C ILE A 126 -1.15 1.14 9.84
N THR A 127 -0.21 2.07 9.80
CA THR A 127 -0.35 3.42 10.39
C THR A 127 0.05 4.46 9.36
N CYS A 128 -0.81 5.45 9.13
CA CYS A 128 -0.51 6.57 8.25
C CYS A 128 0.62 7.44 8.83
N THR A 129 1.50 7.90 7.96
CA THR A 129 2.55 8.85 8.32
C THR A 129 1.90 10.21 8.57
N GLU A 130 2.08 10.76 9.77
CA GLU A 130 1.52 12.06 10.17
C GLU A 130 0.01 12.19 9.90
N ASN A 131 -0.73 11.10 10.12
CA ASN A 131 -2.18 10.99 9.88
C ASN A 131 -2.60 11.30 8.43
N ASP A 132 -1.73 11.05 7.44
CA ASP A 132 -2.02 11.30 6.03
C ASP A 132 -1.41 10.21 5.13
N CYS A 133 -2.18 9.14 4.88
CA CYS A 133 -1.77 8.09 3.95
C CYS A 133 -1.84 8.55 2.48
N ARG A 134 -2.67 9.54 2.15
CA ARG A 134 -2.85 9.99 0.75
C ARG A 134 -1.66 10.82 0.29
N GLY A 135 -1.13 11.68 1.14
CA GLY A 135 -0.02 12.58 0.83
C GLY A 135 1.35 12.09 1.28
N LYS A 136 1.44 11.32 2.37
CA LYS A 136 2.73 10.98 3.01
C LYS A 136 3.03 9.49 3.08
N GLY A 137 2.04 8.63 2.85
CA GLY A 137 2.19 7.18 2.88
C GLY A 137 2.01 6.60 4.28
N TRP A 138 2.53 5.40 4.50
CA TRP A 138 2.26 4.63 5.72
C TRP A 138 3.40 3.70 6.10
N THR A 139 3.34 3.18 7.32
CA THR A 139 4.28 2.16 7.80
C THR A 139 3.55 1.00 8.43
N TYR A 140 4.19 -0.16 8.42
CA TYR A 140 3.69 -1.35 9.09
C TYR A 140 4.85 -2.28 9.46
N ASN A 141 4.63 -3.16 10.43
CA ASN A 141 5.61 -4.17 10.82
C ASN A 141 5.17 -5.52 10.26
N ASP A 142 5.93 -6.05 9.30
CA ASP A 142 5.80 -7.42 8.84
C ASP A 142 6.61 -8.33 9.79
N PRO A 143 6.00 -9.34 10.42
CA PRO A 143 6.71 -10.22 11.36
C PRO A 143 7.94 -10.94 10.77
N ARG A 144 8.01 -11.09 9.44
CA ARG A 144 9.08 -11.80 8.73
C ARG A 144 10.10 -10.86 8.11
N LYS A 145 9.69 -9.64 7.73
CA LYS A 145 10.55 -8.67 7.02
C LYS A 145 10.93 -7.45 7.87
N GLY A 146 10.34 -7.31 9.05
CA GLY A 146 10.54 -6.15 9.92
C GLY A 146 9.67 -4.97 9.49
N ARG A 147 10.10 -3.76 9.86
CA ARG A 147 9.39 -2.53 9.52
C ARG A 147 9.46 -2.30 8.02
N GLN A 148 8.31 -1.98 7.43
CA GLN A 148 8.13 -1.63 6.04
C GLN A 148 7.62 -0.21 5.96
N THR A 149 8.10 0.54 4.96
CA THR A 149 7.72 1.94 4.77
C THR A 149 7.24 2.15 3.36
N VAL A 150 6.06 2.76 3.24
CA VAL A 150 5.48 3.21 1.98
C VAL A 150 5.53 4.73 1.94
N VAL A 151 6.07 5.26 0.84
CA VAL A 151 6.21 6.69 0.60
C VAL A 151 5.47 7.04 -0.70
N CYS A 152 4.66 8.10 -0.66
CA CYS A 152 3.96 8.58 -1.85
C CYS A 152 4.95 9.19 -2.85
N LYS A 153 4.68 9.01 -4.15
CA LYS A 153 5.35 9.77 -5.20
C LYS A 153 4.92 11.25 -5.14
N PRO A 154 5.70 12.17 -5.74
CA PRO A 154 5.32 13.58 -5.82
C PRO A 154 3.92 13.69 -6.44
N GLY A 155 2.97 14.37 -5.80
CA GLY A 155 1.57 14.43 -6.24
C GLY A 155 0.60 13.56 -5.41
N GLY A 156 1.12 12.60 -4.64
CA GLY A 156 0.33 11.80 -3.69
C GLY A 156 0.15 10.35 -4.14
N CYS A 157 -0.11 9.48 -3.15
CA CYS A 157 -0.14 8.03 -3.33
C CYS A 157 -1.19 7.58 -4.35
N PHE A 158 -2.37 8.17 -4.34
CA PHE A 158 -3.48 7.73 -5.19
C PHE A 158 -3.60 8.52 -6.50
N ILE A 159 -2.68 9.44 -6.76
CA ILE A 159 -2.60 10.20 -8.02
C ILE A 159 -1.42 9.70 -8.87
N GLU A 160 -0.23 9.60 -8.27
CA GLU A 160 1.00 9.23 -8.98
C GLU A 160 1.54 7.85 -8.58
N GLY A 161 1.06 7.30 -7.46
CA GLY A 161 1.49 6.03 -6.92
C GLY A 161 2.45 6.16 -5.73
N TRP A 162 3.07 5.05 -5.34
CA TRP A 162 3.93 4.98 -4.15
C TRP A 162 5.09 4.02 -4.32
N ILE A 163 6.04 4.09 -3.40
CA ILE A 163 7.21 3.21 -3.32
C ILE A 163 7.22 2.54 -1.95
N GLN A 164 7.45 1.23 -1.93
CA GLN A 164 7.63 0.44 -0.71
C GLN A 164 9.09 0.03 -0.53
N TYR A 165 9.61 0.23 0.68
CA TYR A 165 10.95 -0.17 1.14
C TYR A 165 10.87 -1.20 2.27
#